data_AF-A0A498NYP7-F1
#
_entry.id   AF-A0A498NYP7-F1
#
_cell.length_a   1.000
_cell.length_b   1.000
_cell.length_c   1.000
_cell.angle_alpha   90.00
_cell.angle_beta   90.00
_cell.angle_gamma   90.00
#
_symmetry.space_group_name_H-M   'P 1'
#
loop_
_entity.id
_entity.type
_entity.pdbx_description
1 polymer ?
#
loop_
_entity_poly.entity_id
_entity_poly.type
_entity_poly.pdbx_seq_one_letter_code
_entity_poly.pdbx_strand_id
1 'polypeptide(L)' 'MITIAYGCSDAGLSVLSNLSKLQHLNLSSCSKLTDSCLQHIAGLRSLTFLALDQTKVSDAGLLIYLQAECGRMA' A
#
# COMPACT_ATOMS: atom_id res chain seq x y z
N MET A 1 -5.01 12.57 -5.69
CA MET A 1 -4.32 11.36 -6.20
C MET A 1 -2.83 11.58 -5.99
N ILE A 2 -2.23 10.87 -5.04
CA ILE A 2 -0.77 10.93 -4.85
C ILE A 2 -0.17 9.87 -5.76
N THR A 3 0.67 10.29 -6.70
CA THR A 3 1.49 9.41 -7.55
C THR A 3 2.92 9.54 -7.06
N ILE A 4 3.45 8.49 -6.43
CA ILE A 4 4.85 8.45 -6.01
C ILE A 4 5.61 7.70 -7.09
N ALA A 5 6.32 8.44 -7.92
CA ALA A 5 7.03 7.88 -9.06
C ALA A 5 8.55 7.95 -8.84
N TYR A 6 9.24 6.91 -9.32
CA TYR A 6 10.70 6.83 -9.48
C TYR A 6 11.56 6.80 -8.20
N GLY A 7 11.19 6.01 -7.19
CA GLY A 7 12.13 5.80 -6.06
C GLY A 7 11.57 5.23 -4.77
N CYS A 8 10.32 4.79 -4.73
CA CYS A 8 9.73 4.29 -3.50
C CYS A 8 10.33 2.92 -3.12
N SER A 9 10.95 2.86 -1.94
CA SER A 9 11.28 1.61 -1.24
C SER A 9 10.22 1.37 -0.16
N ASP A 10 10.15 0.15 0.36
CA ASP A 10 9.22 -0.19 1.44
C ASP A 10 9.31 0.81 2.62
N ALA A 11 10.54 1.19 3.01
CA ALA A 11 10.79 2.18 4.05
C ALA A 11 10.30 3.60 3.69
N GLY A 12 10.35 3.97 2.41
CA GLY A 12 9.86 5.26 1.92
C GLY A 12 8.35 5.43 2.06
N LEU A 13 7.59 4.34 2.18
CA LEU A 13 6.13 4.37 2.38
C LEU A 13 5.72 4.62 3.83
N SER A 14 6.66 4.57 4.79
CA SER A 14 6.37 4.86 6.21
C SER A 14 5.76 6.25 6.44
N VAL A 15 6.11 7.24 5.60
CA VAL A 15 5.52 8.58 5.66
C VAL A 15 4.04 8.59 5.31
N LEU A 16 3.58 7.64 4.49
CA LEU A 16 2.18 7.55 4.09
C LEU A 16 1.29 7.14 5.25
N SER A 17 1.79 6.39 6.22
CA SER A 17 1.01 5.91 7.37
C SER A 17 0.35 7.05 8.16
N ASN A 18 0.85 8.28 8.05
CA ASN A 18 0.27 9.47 8.68
C ASN A 18 -0.85 10.13 7.85
N LEU A 19 -1.07 9.72 6.61
CA LEU A 19 -2.08 10.28 5.71
C LEU A 19 -3.45 9.60 5.92
N SER A 20 -4.01 9.75 7.12
CA SER A 20 -5.26 9.11 7.55
C SER A 20 -6.49 9.42 6.69
N LYS A 21 -6.46 10.50 5.91
CA LYS A 21 -7.52 10.93 4.98
C LYS A 21 -7.28 10.52 3.52
N LEU A 22 -6.19 9.80 3.23
CA LEU A 22 -5.86 9.40 1.87
C LEU A 22 -6.86 8.35 1.39
N GLN A 23 -7.52 8.63 0.27
CA GLN A 23 -8.51 7.73 -0.34
C GLN A 23 -7.95 7.01 -1.57
N HIS A 24 -7.09 7.67 -2.35
CA HIS A 24 -6.56 7.13 -3.60
C HIS A 24 -5.02 7.15 -3.58
N LEU A 25 -4.43 5.95 -3.63
CA LEU A 25 -2.99 5.74 -3.67
C LEU A 25 -2.61 4.94 -4.92
N ASN A 26 -1.73 5.51 -5.75
CA ASN A 26 -1.19 4.83 -6.92
C ASN A 26 0.31 4.60 -6.73
N LEU A 27 0.71 3.33 -6.65
CA LEU A 27 2.08 2.83 -6.54
C LEU A 27 2.50 2.02 -7.77
N SER A 28 1.74 2.10 -8.87
CA SER A 28 2.05 1.37 -10.08
C SER A 28 3.44 1.75 -10.61
N SER A 29 4.13 0.80 -11.22
CA SER A 29 5.50 0.89 -11.72
C SER A 29 6.57 1.10 -10.64
N CYS A 30 6.24 0.87 -9.36
CA CYS A 30 7.24 0.84 -8.29
C CYS A 30 7.85 -0.56 -8.11
N SER A 31 8.78 -0.91 -9.00
CA SER A 31 9.43 -2.23 -9.05
C SER A 31 10.31 -2.61 -7.84
N LYS A 32 10.51 -1.68 -6.90
CA LYS A 32 11.25 -1.91 -5.65
C LYS A 32 10.34 -2.26 -4.46
N LEU A 33 9.02 -2.13 -4.61
CA LEU A 33 8.08 -2.46 -3.53
C LEU A 33 7.88 -3.95 -3.44
N THR A 34 7.94 -4.47 -2.22
CA THR A 34 7.70 -5.88 -1.89
C THR A 34 6.46 -6.00 -1.01
N ASP A 35 6.09 -7.22 -0.63
CA ASP A 35 4.98 -7.46 0.31
C ASP A 35 5.09 -6.67 1.63
N SER A 36 6.32 -6.30 2.02
CA SER A 36 6.58 -5.46 3.19
C SER A 36 5.92 -4.07 3.09
N CYS A 37 5.74 -3.55 1.88
CA CYS A 37 5.09 -2.25 1.65
C CYS A 37 3.65 -2.21 2.18
N LEU A 38 2.94 -3.34 2.15
CA LEU A 38 1.53 -3.45 2.52
C LEU A 38 1.29 -3.16 4.00
N GLN A 39 2.31 -3.36 4.86
CA GLN A 39 2.27 -3.04 6.29
C GLN A 39 2.09 -1.54 6.51
N HIS A 40 2.73 -0.71 5.69
CA HIS A 40 2.62 0.74 5.75
C HIS A 40 1.29 1.24 5.19
N ILE A 41 0.78 0.56 4.16
CA ILE A 41 -0.49 0.86 3.49
C ILE A 41 -1.67 0.47 4.38
N ALA A 42 -1.57 -0.60 5.16
CA ALA A 42 -2.60 -1.02 6.11
C ALA A 42 -2.93 0.07 7.14
N GLY A 43 -2.03 1.03 7.42
CA GLY A 43 -2.32 2.18 8.28
C GLY A 43 -3.32 3.19 7.69
N LEU A 44 -3.56 3.15 6.39
CA LEU A 44 -4.37 4.12 5.64
C LEU A 44 -5.87 3.79 5.72
N ARG A 45 -6.49 4.10 6.86
CA ARG A 45 -7.89 3.72 7.15
C ARG A 45 -8.95 4.29 6.20
N SER A 46 -8.64 5.36 5.48
CA SER A 46 -9.58 5.97 4.52
C SER A 46 -9.34 5.51 3.08
N LEU A 47 -8.41 4.59 2.83
CA LEU A 47 -8.03 4.19 1.49
C LEU A 47 -9.15 3.39 0.82
N THR A 48 -9.63 3.89 -0.32
CA THR A 48 -10.68 3.25 -1.13
C THR A 48 -10.14 2.72 -2.45
N PHE A 49 -8.99 3.22 -2.89
CA PHE A 49 -8.35 2.82 -4.13
C PHE A 49 -6.84 2.66 -3.95
N LEU A 50 -6.34 1.49 -4.34
CA LEU A 50 -4.92 1.13 -4.33
C LEU A 50 -4.53 0.50 -5.67
N ALA A 51 -3.53 1.04 -6.34
CA ALA A 51 -2.93 0.46 -7.53
C ALA A 51 -1.48 0.03 -7.25
N LEU A 52 -1.15 -1.23 -7.60
CA LEU A 52 0.14 -1.88 -7.35
C LEU A 52 0.70 -2.54 -8.62
N ASP A 53 0.27 -2.10 -9.81
CA ASP A 53 0.69 -2.73 -11.07
C ASP A 53 2.21 -2.61 -11.25
N GLN A 54 2.85 -3.64 -11.82
CA GLN A 54 4.31 -3.66 -12.04
C GLN A 54 5.15 -3.42 -10.77
N THR A 55 4.67 -3.90 -9.61
CA THR A 55 5.44 -4.00 -8.36
C THR A 55 5.94 -5.43 -8.15
N LYS A 56 6.66 -5.70 -7.05
CA LYS A 56 7.02 -7.06 -6.62
C LYS A 56 6.13 -7.56 -5.47
N VAL A 57 4.96 -6.96 -5.31
CA VAL A 57 3.95 -7.47 -4.40
C VAL A 57 3.38 -8.76 -4.97
N SER A 58 3.36 -9.81 -4.15
CA SER A 58 2.83 -11.13 -4.50
C SER A 58 1.36 -11.25 -4.13
N ASP A 59 0.67 -12.20 -4.76
CA ASP A 59 -0.71 -12.55 -4.40
C ASP A 59 -0.83 -12.99 -2.94
N ALA A 60 0.21 -13.63 -2.38
CA ALA A 60 0.26 -14.00 -0.98
C ALA A 60 0.32 -12.78 -0.06
N GLY A 61 1.13 -11.77 -0.41
CA GLY A 61 1.18 -10.50 0.30
C GLY A 61 -0.17 -9.79 0.28
N LEU A 62 -0.80 -9.71 -0.90
CA LEU A 62 -2.15 -9.14 -1.06
C LEU A 62 -3.20 -9.88 -0.21
N LEU A 63 -3.15 -11.21 -0.16
CA LEU A 63 -4.07 -12.00 0.65
C LEU A 63 -3.92 -11.70 2.15
N ILE A 64 -2.68 -11.58 2.64
CA ILE A 64 -2.40 -11.18 4.03
C ILE A 64 -2.94 -9.76 4.30
N TYR A 65 -2.72 -8.82 3.38
CA TYR A 65 -3.23 -7.45 3.49
C TYR A 65 -4.76 -7.41 3.57
N LEU A 66 -5.44 -8.15 2.69
CA LEU A 66 -6.91 -8.23 2.70
C LEU A 66 -7.45 -8.92 3.96
N GLN A 67 -6.76 -9.93 4.48
CA GLN A 67 -7.09 -10.56 5.77
C GLN A 67 -6.98 -9.56 6.93
N ALA A 68 -5.94 -8.73 6.94
CA ALA A 68 -5.74 -7.70 7.95
C ALA A 68 -6.81 -6.58 7.90
N GLU A 69 -7.47 -6.38 6.76
CA GLU A 69 -8.66 -5.52 6.66
C GLU A 69 -9.95 -6.24 7.05
N CYS A 70 -10.09 -7.53 6.73
CA CYS A 70 -11.25 -8.33 7.14
C CYS A 70 -11.38 -8.41 8.67
N GLY A 71 -10.27 -8.50 9.41
CA GLY A 71 -10.27 -8.45 10.88
C GLY A 71 -10.61 -7.08 11.49
N ARG A 72 -10.74 -6.02 10.68
CA ARG A 72 -11.01 -4.65 11.12
C ARG A 72 -12.49 -4.25 11.06
N MET A 73 -13.32 -5.10 10.46
CA MET A 73 -14.78 -4.94 10.38
C MET A 73 -15.51 -5.65 11.54
N ALA A 74 -14.78 -6.21 12.51
CA ALA A 74 -15.29 -6.82 13.73
C ALA A 74 -15.13 -5.90 14.94
#